data_AF-U6R8I1-F1
#
_entry.id   AF-U6R8I1-F1
#
_cell.length_a   1.000
_cell.length_b   1.000
_cell.length_c   1.000
_cell.angle_alpha   90.00
_cell.angle_beta   90.00
_cell.angle_gamma   90.00
#
_symmetry.space_group_name_H-M   'P 1'
#
loop_
_entity.id
_entity.type
_entity.pdbx_description
1 polymer ?
#
loop_
_entity_poly.entity_id
_entity_poly.type
_entity_poly.pdbx_seq_one_letter_code
_entity_poly.pdbx_strand_id
1 'polypeptide(L)'
;MKKWYSYIILALVCIGFASCQDSDMMPQLQTDGRVSVHLQIALPGGDSAQRGATARDFTDGGTDDTTSDQKALSDDDVFVLVFQNGSLIDQVKGLRFDAVTGGTNPSNRTLTGTFVQPETDGNLELVVLTNLVQNQLVDITNSSTLLGIQAFFDGKEGSSPSAIYESLIYQYGSSEWNIQNRRIPMWGTTGTFSLNRANELKKNCNLHRAVAKLGFLINAADAENEGQGIDGFMITGISIKGMMDKGYCVSQAAMSNDHYTIPYVPAAAGTQTITYSDLDVTTSYKDRIYLPEQVIGENPLTIAVSYTYKGKAKTKEIKFDENVIRNHSYLYNITAVTPDDFDVTISYAVEEWKSETINVPTFK
;
A
#
# COMPACT_ATOMS: atom_id res chain seq x y z
N MET A 1 -15.51 68.65 -33.12
CA MET A 1 -16.43 67.55 -32.75
C MET A 1 -15.89 66.22 -33.27
N LYS A 2 -14.86 65.65 -32.61
CA LYS A 2 -14.14 64.44 -33.07
C LYS A 2 -13.52 63.62 -31.91
N LYS A 3 -14.06 63.74 -30.69
CA LYS A 3 -13.53 63.02 -29.51
C LYS A 3 -14.58 62.23 -28.72
N TRP A 4 -15.82 62.13 -29.22
CA TRP A 4 -16.88 61.32 -28.58
C TRP A 4 -17.22 60.02 -29.32
N TYR A 5 -16.90 59.88 -30.60
CA TYR A 5 -17.10 58.63 -31.34
C TYR A 5 -16.03 57.56 -31.04
N SER A 6 -14.84 57.95 -30.57
CA SER A 6 -13.76 57.00 -30.25
C SER A 6 -14.01 56.21 -28.96
N TYR A 7 -14.79 56.74 -28.01
CA TYR A 7 -15.12 56.01 -26.77
C TYR A 7 -16.28 55.03 -26.94
N ILE A 8 -17.20 55.29 -27.88
CA ILE A 8 -18.32 54.38 -28.18
C ILE A 8 -17.84 53.17 -28.99
N ILE A 9 -16.87 53.35 -29.90
CA ILE A 9 -16.29 52.23 -30.67
C ILE A 9 -15.37 51.38 -29.78
N LEU A 10 -14.61 51.97 -28.85
CA LEU A 10 -13.78 51.21 -27.90
C LEU A 10 -14.64 50.40 -26.91
N ALA A 11 -15.80 50.92 -26.50
CA ALA A 11 -16.73 50.19 -25.62
C ALA A 11 -17.45 49.02 -26.34
N LEU A 12 -17.71 49.13 -27.65
CA LEU A 12 -18.29 48.02 -28.43
C LEU A 12 -17.26 46.95 -28.82
N VAL A 13 -15.98 47.31 -28.97
CA VAL A 13 -14.89 46.33 -29.20
C VAL A 13 -14.53 45.58 -27.91
N CYS A 14 -14.72 46.16 -26.73
CA CYS A 14 -14.54 45.45 -25.46
C CYS A 14 -15.71 44.51 -25.07
N ILE A 15 -16.87 44.61 -25.73
CA ILE A 15 -17.99 43.66 -25.55
C ILE A 15 -17.87 42.48 -26.55
N GLY A 16 -17.03 42.59 -27.58
CA GLY A 16 -16.77 41.53 -28.57
C GLY A 16 -15.63 40.56 -28.24
N PHE A 17 -14.93 40.74 -27.12
CA PHE A 17 -13.83 39.84 -26.68
C PHE A 17 -13.99 39.35 -25.23
N ALA A 18 -15.20 39.41 -24.68
CA ALA A 18 -15.54 38.86 -23.37
C ALA A 18 -16.59 37.74 -23.46
N SER A 19 -16.50 36.89 -24.49
CA SER A 19 -17.29 35.66 -24.61
C SER A 19 -16.39 34.44 -24.85
N CYS A 20 -15.43 34.26 -23.96
CA CYS A 20 -14.92 32.95 -23.53
C CYS A 20 -14.65 33.05 -22.03
N GLN A 21 -15.66 33.48 -21.26
CA GLN A 21 -15.85 32.75 -20.01
C GLN A 21 -16.29 31.37 -20.47
N ASP A 22 -15.54 30.34 -20.08
CA ASP A 22 -16.06 28.98 -20.04
C ASP A 22 -17.40 29.08 -19.33
N SER A 23 -18.47 29.14 -20.12
CA SER A 23 -19.76 28.74 -19.64
C SER A 23 -19.50 27.39 -19.02
N ASP A 24 -19.90 27.22 -17.77
CA ASP A 24 -20.15 25.93 -17.16
C ASP A 24 -20.94 25.07 -18.15
N MET A 25 -20.24 24.44 -19.10
CA MET A 25 -20.72 23.26 -19.76
C MET A 25 -20.65 22.24 -18.65
N MET A 26 -21.73 22.19 -17.87
CA MET A 26 -22.19 20.94 -17.28
C MET A 26 -21.89 19.89 -18.34
N PRO A 27 -20.98 18.92 -18.07
CA PRO A 27 -20.63 17.95 -19.08
C PRO A 27 -21.95 17.40 -19.62
N GLN A 28 -22.14 17.50 -20.93
CA GLN A 28 -23.35 16.97 -21.56
C GLN A 28 -23.51 15.53 -21.07
N LEU A 29 -24.72 15.15 -20.60
CA LEU A 29 -24.99 13.78 -20.21
C LEU A 29 -24.51 12.87 -21.34
N GLN A 30 -23.49 12.05 -21.08
CA GLN A 30 -22.99 11.09 -22.04
C GLN A 30 -24.17 10.17 -22.37
N THR A 31 -24.69 10.29 -23.58
CA THR A 31 -25.93 9.61 -23.99
C THR A 31 -25.75 8.10 -24.12
N ASP A 32 -24.51 7.61 -24.04
CA ASP A 32 -24.13 6.20 -24.05
C ASP A 32 -24.03 5.59 -22.63
N GLY A 33 -24.35 6.36 -21.58
CA GLY A 33 -24.34 5.86 -20.19
C GLY A 33 -22.95 5.67 -19.60
N ARG A 34 -21.89 6.16 -20.25
CA ARG A 34 -20.54 6.10 -19.71
C ARG A 34 -20.33 7.06 -18.55
N VAL A 35 -19.52 6.63 -17.60
CA VAL A 35 -19.14 7.38 -16.40
C VAL A 35 -17.63 7.52 -16.39
N SER A 36 -17.14 8.76 -16.32
CA SER A 36 -15.72 9.07 -16.12
C SER A 36 -15.38 8.97 -14.64
N VAL A 37 -14.45 8.09 -14.29
CA VAL A 37 -14.00 7.88 -12.91
C VAL A 37 -12.76 8.74 -12.66
N HIS A 38 -12.77 9.45 -11.54
CA HIS A 38 -11.65 10.17 -10.96
C HIS A 38 -11.47 9.70 -9.51
N LEU A 39 -10.53 8.79 -9.30
CA LEU A 39 -10.30 8.14 -8.03
C LEU A 39 -8.99 8.61 -7.42
N GLN A 40 -9.07 9.32 -6.29
CA GLN A 40 -7.88 9.66 -5.51
C GLN A 40 -7.51 8.48 -4.62
N ILE A 41 -6.35 7.89 -4.87
CA ILE A 41 -5.82 6.79 -4.04
C ILE A 41 -4.77 7.32 -3.08
N ALA A 42 -4.87 6.94 -1.81
CA ALA A 42 -3.83 7.18 -0.82
C ALA A 42 -3.00 5.90 -0.65
N LEU A 43 -1.68 6.03 -0.77
CA LEU A 43 -0.75 4.93 -0.59
C LEU A 43 -0.45 4.73 0.91
N PRO A 44 -0.21 3.48 1.35
CA PRO A 44 0.12 3.22 2.74
C PRO A 44 1.48 3.85 3.09
N GLY A 45 1.59 4.39 4.32
CA GLY A 45 2.74 5.17 4.83
C GLY A 45 2.99 6.52 4.12
N GLY A 46 3.86 7.37 4.69
CA GLY A 46 4.13 8.75 4.23
C GLY A 46 3.68 9.87 5.19
N ASP A 47 3.67 11.12 4.73
CA ASP A 47 3.31 12.35 5.48
C ASP A 47 1.78 12.53 5.59
N SER A 48 1.26 12.86 6.77
CA SER A 48 -0.17 13.18 6.98
C SER A 48 -0.63 14.35 6.10
N ALA A 49 0.22 15.34 5.85
CA ALA A 49 -0.11 16.51 5.04
C ALA A 49 -0.35 16.17 3.56
N GLN A 50 0.15 15.03 3.08
CA GLN A 50 -0.04 14.55 1.71
C GLN A 50 -1.15 13.50 1.58
N ARG A 51 -1.78 13.09 2.66
CA ARG A 51 -2.95 12.19 2.62
C ARG A 51 -4.19 13.04 2.92
N GLY A 52 -5.24 12.90 2.11
CA GLY A 52 -6.51 13.62 2.34
C GLY A 52 -7.07 13.41 3.75
N ALA A 53 -8.14 14.13 4.09
CA ALA A 53 -8.67 14.45 5.43
C ALA A 53 -9.00 13.30 6.43
N THR A 54 -8.50 12.08 6.23
CA THR A 54 -8.72 10.91 7.10
C THR A 54 -7.42 10.28 7.63
N ALA A 55 -6.24 10.86 7.38
CA ALA A 55 -4.98 10.37 7.94
C ALA A 55 -4.73 10.85 9.38
N ARG A 56 -4.24 9.96 10.26
CA ARG A 56 -3.83 10.28 11.64
C ARG A 56 -2.64 11.26 11.66
N ASP A 57 -2.50 12.01 12.74
CA ASP A 57 -1.38 12.93 12.97
C ASP A 57 -0.10 12.15 13.39
N PHE A 58 1.07 12.59 12.89
CA PHE A 58 2.38 11.91 13.04
C PHE A 58 3.35 12.67 13.97
N THR A 59 2.84 13.60 14.78
CA THR A 59 3.64 14.44 15.69
C THR A 59 4.37 13.69 16.82
N ASP A 60 4.25 12.36 16.92
CA ASP A 60 4.87 11.53 17.96
C ASP A 60 5.75 10.38 17.40
N GLY A 61 6.38 10.59 16.24
CA GLY A 61 7.48 9.72 15.77
C GLY A 61 7.08 8.40 15.10
N GLY A 62 6.01 8.37 14.30
CA GLY A 62 5.59 7.16 13.57
C GLY A 62 6.63 6.66 12.55
N THR A 63 6.83 5.34 12.48
CA THR A 63 7.98 4.72 11.78
C THR A 63 7.67 3.94 10.49
N ASP A 64 6.42 3.89 10.00
CA ASP A 64 6.12 3.34 8.65
C ASP A 64 6.41 4.37 7.55
N ASP A 65 7.66 4.83 7.49
CA ASP A 65 8.13 5.55 6.31
C ASP A 65 8.11 4.58 5.12
N THR A 66 7.73 5.12 3.97
CA THR A 66 7.58 4.32 2.76
C THR A 66 8.48 4.85 1.69
N THR A 67 9.32 3.96 1.18
CA THR A 67 10.27 4.34 0.13
C THR A 67 9.51 4.65 -1.16
N SER A 68 10.15 5.41 -2.05
CA SER A 68 9.59 5.67 -3.39
C SER A 68 9.25 4.35 -4.11
N ASP A 69 10.08 3.31 -3.96
CA ASP A 69 9.87 2.01 -4.60
C ASP A 69 8.65 1.27 -4.04
N GLN A 70 8.42 1.37 -2.72
CA GLN A 70 7.21 0.83 -2.07
C GLN A 70 5.93 1.55 -2.50
N LYS A 71 6.04 2.74 -3.08
CA LYS A 71 4.95 3.55 -3.64
C LYS A 71 4.81 3.41 -5.15
N ALA A 72 5.63 2.58 -5.80
CA ALA A 72 5.62 2.45 -7.26
C ALA A 72 4.34 1.77 -7.75
N LEU A 73 3.67 2.42 -8.70
CA LEU A 73 2.48 1.94 -9.41
C LEU A 73 2.68 2.02 -10.92
N SER A 74 1.94 1.23 -11.70
CA SER A 74 1.95 1.28 -13.16
C SER A 74 0.53 1.31 -13.71
N ASP A 75 0.32 2.03 -14.81
CA ASP A 75 -0.93 1.96 -15.58
C ASP A 75 -1.17 0.54 -16.13
N ASP A 76 -0.09 -0.18 -16.43
CA ASP A 76 -0.12 -1.57 -16.94
C ASP A 76 -0.32 -2.63 -15.85
N ASP A 77 -0.48 -2.22 -14.59
CA ASP A 77 -0.66 -3.14 -13.45
C ASP A 77 -1.58 -2.54 -12.37
N VAL A 78 -2.70 -1.97 -12.84
CA VAL A 78 -3.80 -1.47 -12.01
C VAL A 78 -5.13 -1.93 -12.57
N PHE A 79 -6.04 -2.30 -11.68
CA PHE A 79 -7.38 -2.78 -11.99
C PHE A 79 -8.36 -2.09 -11.06
N VAL A 80 -9.52 -1.71 -11.58
CA VAL A 80 -10.63 -1.20 -10.77
C VAL A 80 -11.87 -2.00 -11.10
N LEU A 81 -12.31 -2.79 -10.14
CA LEU A 81 -13.49 -3.63 -10.24
C LEU A 81 -14.72 -2.84 -9.80
N VAL A 82 -15.82 -2.99 -10.54
CA VAL A 82 -17.10 -2.35 -10.24
C VAL A 82 -18.05 -3.41 -9.70
N PHE A 83 -18.43 -3.26 -8.44
CA PHE A 83 -19.42 -4.12 -7.81
C PHE A 83 -20.75 -3.38 -7.70
N GLN A 84 -21.86 -4.10 -7.91
CA GLN A 84 -23.21 -3.63 -7.61
C GLN A 84 -23.88 -4.64 -6.68
N ASN A 85 -24.40 -4.16 -5.55
CA ASN A 85 -25.10 -5.00 -4.56
C ASN A 85 -24.30 -6.28 -4.19
N GLY A 86 -22.97 -6.17 -4.10
CA GLY A 86 -22.08 -7.26 -3.71
C GLY A 86 -21.73 -8.27 -4.81
N SER A 87 -22.01 -7.98 -6.08
CA SER A 87 -21.61 -8.81 -7.23
C SER A 87 -20.79 -8.00 -8.23
N LEU A 88 -19.74 -8.60 -8.80
CA LEU A 88 -18.94 -7.97 -9.86
C LEU A 88 -19.82 -7.79 -11.10
N ILE A 89 -19.82 -6.59 -11.66
CA ILE A 89 -20.63 -6.26 -12.84
C ILE A 89 -19.80 -5.71 -14.01
N ASP A 90 -18.64 -5.10 -13.73
CA ASP A 90 -17.76 -4.54 -14.76
C ASP A 90 -16.36 -4.27 -14.20
N GLN A 91 -15.46 -3.82 -15.06
CA GLN A 91 -14.18 -3.22 -14.70
C GLN A 91 -14.06 -1.84 -15.35
N VAL A 92 -13.47 -0.89 -14.63
CA VAL A 92 -13.11 0.41 -15.24
C VAL A 92 -12.03 0.19 -16.29
N LYS A 93 -12.27 0.72 -17.49
CA LYS A 93 -11.37 0.61 -18.64
C LYS A 93 -10.61 1.92 -18.87
N GLY A 94 -9.50 1.86 -19.60
CA GLY A 94 -8.69 3.05 -19.94
C GLY A 94 -8.02 3.70 -18.72
N LEU A 95 -7.65 2.87 -17.74
CA LEU A 95 -7.04 3.29 -16.49
C LEU A 95 -5.69 3.97 -16.75
N ARG A 96 -5.51 5.14 -16.12
CA ARG A 96 -4.26 5.90 -16.17
C ARG A 96 -4.09 6.73 -14.90
N PHE A 97 -2.90 6.71 -14.33
CA PHE A 97 -2.55 7.60 -13.25
C PHE A 97 -2.17 8.99 -13.78
N ASP A 98 -2.29 9.98 -12.90
CA ASP A 98 -1.64 11.27 -13.09
C ASP A 98 -0.11 11.13 -13.22
N ALA A 99 0.47 12.07 -13.97
CA ALA A 99 1.91 12.12 -14.17
C ALA A 99 2.63 12.46 -12.86
N VAL A 100 3.64 11.67 -12.50
CA VAL A 100 4.52 11.96 -11.37
C VAL A 100 5.53 13.03 -11.78
N THR A 101 5.66 14.08 -10.98
CA THR A 101 6.69 15.12 -11.15
C THR A 101 7.76 14.95 -10.06
N GLY A 102 9.05 15.15 -10.40
CA GLY A 102 10.13 15.17 -9.40
C GLY A 102 10.79 13.82 -9.07
N GLY A 103 10.52 12.75 -9.83
CA GLY A 103 11.27 11.47 -9.75
C GLY A 103 11.03 10.64 -8.49
N THR A 104 10.23 11.11 -7.54
CA THR A 104 9.85 10.39 -6.31
C THR A 104 8.36 10.09 -6.37
N ASN A 105 7.98 8.86 -6.06
CA ASN A 105 6.57 8.46 -6.05
C ASN A 105 5.84 9.14 -4.87
N PRO A 106 4.74 9.86 -5.14
CA PRO A 106 3.99 10.58 -4.11
C PRO A 106 3.18 9.62 -3.23
N SER A 107 2.75 10.09 -2.05
CA SER A 107 1.89 9.33 -1.13
C SER A 107 0.40 9.34 -1.53
N ASN A 108 0.02 10.07 -2.57
CA ASN A 108 -1.29 10.01 -3.19
C ASN A 108 -1.16 10.05 -4.72
N ARG A 109 -2.13 9.48 -5.43
CA ARG A 109 -2.22 9.52 -6.90
C ARG A 109 -3.67 9.66 -7.33
N THR A 110 -3.90 10.27 -8.48
CA THR A 110 -5.22 10.27 -9.12
C THR A 110 -5.25 9.24 -10.23
N LEU A 111 -6.15 8.28 -10.12
CA LEU A 111 -6.44 7.28 -11.14
C LEU A 111 -7.69 7.70 -11.91
N THR A 112 -7.62 7.71 -13.23
CA THR A 112 -8.77 8.01 -14.10
C THR A 112 -9.09 6.87 -15.02
N GLY A 113 -10.36 6.72 -15.40
CA GLY A 113 -10.83 5.69 -16.33
C GLY A 113 -12.32 5.85 -16.63
N THR A 114 -12.92 4.86 -17.29
CA THR A 114 -14.35 4.89 -17.62
C THR A 114 -14.99 3.52 -17.46
N PHE A 115 -16.24 3.47 -17.00
CA PHE A 115 -17.09 2.28 -17.05
C PHE A 115 -18.49 2.65 -17.55
N VAL A 116 -19.30 1.65 -17.88
CA VAL A 116 -20.69 1.88 -18.29
C VAL A 116 -21.59 1.80 -17.06
N GLN A 117 -22.38 2.84 -16.81
CA GLN A 117 -23.33 2.83 -15.70
C GLN A 117 -24.34 1.68 -15.88
N PRO A 118 -24.60 0.89 -14.82
CA PRO A 118 -25.66 -0.12 -14.85
C PRO A 118 -27.03 0.49 -15.12
N GLU A 119 -27.88 -0.22 -15.87
CA GLU A 119 -29.26 0.21 -16.13
C GLU A 119 -30.13 0.14 -14.86
N THR A 120 -29.76 -0.70 -13.90
CA THR A 120 -30.44 -0.89 -12.62
C THR A 120 -29.91 0.06 -11.56
N ASP A 121 -30.83 0.63 -10.78
CA ASP A 121 -30.47 1.36 -9.57
C ASP A 121 -29.87 0.38 -8.54
N GLY A 122 -28.81 0.81 -7.86
CA GLY A 122 -28.15 -0.01 -6.84
C GLY A 122 -26.95 0.69 -6.23
N ASN A 123 -26.52 0.17 -5.09
CA ASN A 123 -25.28 0.64 -4.48
C ASN A 123 -24.10 0.04 -5.21
N LEU A 124 -23.20 0.92 -5.64
CA LEU A 124 -21.94 0.58 -6.28
C LEU A 124 -20.80 0.60 -5.27
N GLU A 125 -19.76 -0.16 -5.56
CA GLU A 125 -18.49 -0.14 -4.86
C GLU A 125 -17.38 -0.27 -5.91
N LEU A 126 -16.33 0.56 -5.79
CA LEU A 126 -15.13 0.42 -6.60
C LEU A 126 -14.02 -0.17 -5.76
N VAL A 127 -13.40 -1.24 -6.25
CA VAL A 127 -12.26 -1.91 -5.62
C VAL A 127 -11.04 -1.72 -6.51
N VAL A 128 -9.99 -1.13 -5.96
CA VAL A 128 -8.71 -0.92 -6.64
C VAL A 128 -7.77 -2.04 -6.27
N LEU A 129 -7.10 -2.60 -7.28
CA LEU A 129 -6.05 -3.60 -7.14
C LEU A 129 -4.84 -3.14 -7.94
N THR A 130 -3.65 -3.26 -7.35
CA THR A 130 -2.40 -2.80 -7.96
C THR A 130 -1.33 -3.86 -7.86
N ASN A 131 -0.39 -3.84 -8.80
CA ASN A 131 0.81 -4.68 -8.80
C ASN A 131 0.49 -6.19 -8.78
N LEU A 132 -0.52 -6.64 -9.50
CA LEU A 132 -0.89 -8.06 -9.60
C LEU A 132 -0.08 -8.82 -10.66
N VAL A 133 0.15 -8.20 -11.82
CA VAL A 133 0.78 -8.83 -13.00
C VAL A 133 2.20 -9.29 -12.68
N GLN A 134 2.99 -8.44 -12.04
CA GLN A 134 4.36 -8.79 -11.65
C GLN A 134 4.43 -9.88 -10.58
N ASN A 135 3.33 -10.13 -9.87
CA ASN A 135 3.24 -11.09 -8.77
C ASN A 135 2.77 -12.49 -9.22
N GLN A 136 2.54 -12.70 -10.52
CA GLN A 136 2.30 -14.00 -11.15
C GLN A 136 1.34 -14.87 -10.32
N LEU A 137 0.10 -14.40 -10.24
CA LEU A 137 -0.91 -15.01 -9.38
C LEU A 137 -1.06 -16.51 -9.66
N VAL A 138 -1.17 -17.27 -8.58
CA VAL A 138 -1.30 -18.73 -8.58
C VAL A 138 -2.64 -19.11 -9.20
N ASP A 139 -2.63 -20.16 -10.03
CA ASP A 139 -3.82 -20.75 -10.67
C ASP A 139 -4.64 -19.79 -11.56
N ILE A 140 -4.10 -18.61 -11.90
CA ILE A 140 -4.68 -17.70 -12.88
C ILE A 140 -3.90 -17.81 -14.19
N THR A 141 -4.59 -18.22 -15.25
CA THR A 141 -3.99 -18.38 -16.57
C THR A 141 -3.49 -17.05 -17.11
N ASN A 142 -2.25 -17.01 -17.62
CA ASN A 142 -1.60 -15.81 -18.16
C ASN A 142 -1.50 -14.64 -17.15
N SER A 143 -1.40 -14.93 -15.85
CA SER A 143 -1.33 -13.92 -14.78
C SER A 143 -0.13 -12.97 -14.87
N SER A 144 0.89 -13.29 -15.67
CA SER A 144 2.03 -12.43 -15.97
C SER A 144 1.76 -11.34 -17.02
N THR A 145 0.50 -11.20 -17.47
CA THR A 145 0.11 -10.16 -18.45
C THR A 145 -1.12 -9.38 -17.97
N LEU A 146 -1.18 -8.09 -18.32
CA LEU A 146 -2.36 -7.24 -18.08
C LEU A 146 -3.63 -7.89 -18.64
N LEU A 147 -3.58 -8.38 -19.88
CA LEU A 147 -4.70 -9.03 -20.56
C LEU A 147 -5.16 -10.31 -19.85
N GLY A 148 -4.23 -11.11 -19.32
CA GLY A 148 -4.58 -12.34 -18.60
C GLY A 148 -5.34 -12.07 -17.30
N ILE A 149 -4.89 -11.07 -16.53
CA ILE A 149 -5.60 -10.66 -15.31
C ILE A 149 -6.95 -9.99 -15.65
N GLN A 150 -7.02 -9.16 -16.70
CA GLN A 150 -8.29 -8.58 -17.17
C GLN A 150 -9.28 -9.67 -17.56
N ALA A 151 -8.84 -10.66 -18.33
CA ALA A 151 -9.68 -11.79 -18.75
C ALA A 151 -10.14 -12.64 -17.57
N PHE A 152 -9.30 -12.80 -16.54
CA PHE A 152 -9.71 -13.45 -15.29
C PHE A 152 -10.88 -12.71 -14.63
N PHE A 153 -10.80 -11.39 -14.49
CA PHE A 153 -11.88 -10.60 -13.89
C PHE A 153 -13.14 -10.56 -14.77
N ASP A 154 -13.00 -10.44 -16.09
CA ASP A 154 -14.15 -10.52 -17.02
C ASP A 154 -14.85 -11.89 -16.89
N GLY A 155 -14.10 -12.97 -16.69
CA GLY A 155 -14.65 -14.31 -16.42
C GLY A 155 -15.28 -14.51 -15.04
N LYS A 156 -15.24 -13.50 -14.16
CA LYS A 156 -15.79 -13.53 -12.80
C LYS A 156 -17.02 -12.65 -12.62
N GLU A 157 -17.60 -12.11 -13.69
CA GLU A 157 -18.85 -11.36 -13.64
C GLU A 157 -19.94 -12.16 -12.88
N GLY A 158 -20.69 -11.48 -12.01
CA GLY A 158 -21.67 -12.06 -11.10
C GLY A 158 -21.08 -12.69 -9.83
N SER A 159 -19.76 -12.77 -9.68
CA SER A 159 -19.12 -13.31 -8.47
C SER A 159 -19.12 -12.29 -7.32
N SER A 160 -19.17 -12.79 -6.09
CA SER A 160 -18.96 -11.95 -4.91
C SER A 160 -17.50 -11.50 -4.78
N PRO A 161 -17.21 -10.40 -4.04
CA PRO A 161 -15.86 -10.01 -3.69
C PRO A 161 -15.04 -11.16 -3.10
N SER A 162 -15.60 -11.90 -2.13
CA SER A 162 -14.92 -13.04 -1.49
C SER A 162 -14.47 -14.10 -2.49
N ALA A 163 -15.34 -14.51 -3.41
CA ALA A 163 -15.04 -15.53 -4.41
C ALA A 163 -13.94 -15.09 -5.40
N ILE A 164 -13.80 -13.78 -5.63
CA ILE A 164 -12.71 -13.22 -6.44
C ILE A 164 -11.42 -13.19 -5.60
N TYR A 165 -11.48 -12.65 -4.39
CA TYR A 165 -10.31 -12.45 -3.51
C TYR A 165 -9.63 -13.77 -3.13
N GLU A 166 -10.40 -14.84 -2.94
CA GLU A 166 -9.89 -16.20 -2.71
C GLU A 166 -9.02 -16.73 -3.85
N SER A 167 -9.20 -16.21 -5.07
CA SER A 167 -8.38 -16.61 -6.22
C SER A 167 -7.11 -15.75 -6.36
N LEU A 168 -7.01 -14.60 -5.69
CA LEU A 168 -5.90 -13.65 -5.87
C LEU A 168 -4.73 -13.97 -4.93
N ILE A 169 -4.06 -15.10 -5.17
CA ILE A 169 -2.94 -15.59 -4.36
C ILE A 169 -1.62 -15.28 -5.07
N TYR A 170 -0.68 -14.60 -4.40
CA TYR A 170 0.69 -14.45 -4.88
C TYR A 170 1.59 -15.53 -4.27
N GLN A 171 2.61 -15.98 -5.02
CA GLN A 171 3.69 -16.85 -4.53
C GLN A 171 4.92 -16.01 -4.21
N TYR A 172 5.46 -16.06 -3.00
CA TYR A 172 6.66 -15.30 -2.60
C TYR A 172 7.91 -15.69 -3.41
N GLY A 173 8.02 -16.95 -3.82
CA GLY A 173 9.22 -17.50 -4.48
C GLY A 173 10.29 -17.88 -3.46
N SER A 174 11.40 -18.42 -3.94
CA SER A 174 12.48 -19.00 -3.11
C SER A 174 13.66 -18.05 -2.85
N SER A 175 13.61 -16.83 -3.35
CA SER A 175 14.65 -15.81 -3.19
C SER A 175 14.12 -14.59 -2.45
N GLU A 176 15.03 -13.69 -2.10
CA GLU A 176 14.69 -12.37 -1.55
C GLU A 176 13.69 -11.63 -2.45
N TRP A 177 12.76 -10.91 -1.83
CA TRP A 177 11.78 -10.10 -2.56
C TRP A 177 12.45 -8.85 -3.12
N ASN A 178 12.66 -8.82 -4.44
CA ASN A 178 13.24 -7.66 -5.11
C ASN A 178 12.15 -6.67 -5.57
N ILE A 179 11.98 -5.59 -4.83
CA ILE A 179 10.92 -4.60 -5.08
C ILE A 179 11.05 -3.87 -6.43
N GLN A 180 12.25 -3.80 -7.01
CA GLN A 180 12.47 -3.16 -8.31
C GLN A 180 11.84 -3.95 -9.45
N ASN A 181 11.83 -5.27 -9.33
CA ASN A 181 11.29 -6.18 -10.35
C ASN A 181 9.91 -6.72 -9.97
N ARG A 182 9.56 -6.65 -8.69
CA ARG A 182 8.36 -7.22 -8.13
C ARG A 182 7.76 -6.27 -7.10
N ARG A 183 6.87 -5.39 -7.56
CA ARG A 183 6.22 -4.42 -6.69
C ARG A 183 5.24 -5.10 -5.73
N ILE A 184 4.91 -4.42 -4.64
CA ILE A 184 4.04 -4.97 -3.59
C ILE A 184 2.58 -4.90 -4.07
N PRO A 185 1.83 -6.02 -4.08
CA PRO A 185 0.39 -5.97 -4.30
C PRO A 185 -0.29 -5.11 -3.24
N MET A 186 -1.19 -4.23 -3.68
CA MET A 186 -1.99 -3.41 -2.78
C MET A 186 -3.43 -3.36 -3.26
N TRP A 187 -4.35 -3.13 -2.32
CA TRP A 187 -5.76 -3.03 -2.61
C TRP A 187 -6.46 -1.97 -1.75
N GLY A 188 -7.60 -1.47 -2.22
CA GLY A 188 -8.45 -0.57 -1.46
C GLY A 188 -9.87 -0.51 -2.02
N THR A 189 -10.80 0.04 -1.24
CA THR A 189 -12.21 0.18 -1.63
C THR A 189 -12.72 1.58 -1.35
N THR A 190 -13.63 2.08 -2.20
CA THR A 190 -14.36 3.33 -1.97
C THR A 190 -15.44 3.22 -0.90
N GLY A 191 -15.70 2.00 -0.40
CA GLY A 191 -16.96 1.67 0.25
C GLY A 191 -18.14 1.77 -0.72
N THR A 192 -19.33 1.48 -0.22
CA THR A 192 -20.55 1.52 -1.02
C THR A 192 -21.06 2.95 -1.21
N PHE A 193 -21.59 3.25 -2.39
CA PHE A 193 -22.17 4.54 -2.71
C PHE A 193 -23.29 4.40 -3.75
N SER A 194 -24.21 5.35 -3.75
CA SER A 194 -25.22 5.47 -4.80
C SER A 194 -24.71 6.40 -5.90
N LEU A 195 -24.97 6.05 -7.16
CA LEU A 195 -24.63 6.86 -8.32
C LEU A 195 -25.93 7.40 -8.96
N ASN A 196 -26.22 8.67 -8.69
CA ASN A 196 -27.25 9.39 -9.44
C ASN A 196 -26.66 9.72 -10.82
N ARG A 197 -27.33 9.32 -11.92
CA ARG A 197 -26.86 9.48 -13.32
C ARG A 197 -25.93 10.69 -13.48
N ALA A 198 -24.64 10.41 -13.58
CA ALA A 198 -23.58 11.41 -13.61
C ALA A 198 -22.55 11.02 -14.65
N ASN A 199 -22.01 12.01 -15.36
CA ASN A 199 -20.93 11.78 -16.32
C ASN A 199 -19.57 11.62 -15.65
N GLU A 200 -19.46 12.06 -14.40
CA GLU A 200 -18.21 12.07 -13.64
C GLU A 200 -18.46 11.55 -12.23
N LEU A 201 -17.61 10.61 -11.80
CA LEU A 201 -17.59 10.03 -10.47
C LEU A 201 -16.27 10.38 -9.79
N LYS A 202 -16.31 11.18 -8.73
CA LYS A 202 -15.17 11.50 -7.87
C LYS A 202 -15.24 10.70 -6.58
N LYS A 203 -14.23 9.88 -6.32
CA LYS A 203 -14.12 9.07 -5.10
C LYS A 203 -12.69 9.06 -4.59
N ASN A 204 -12.51 8.52 -3.40
CA ASN A 204 -11.21 8.23 -2.83
C ASN A 204 -11.21 6.87 -2.14
N CYS A 205 -10.03 6.29 -1.97
CA CYS A 205 -9.81 5.13 -1.11
C CYS A 205 -8.36 5.07 -0.61
N ASN A 206 -8.18 4.40 0.52
CA ASN A 206 -6.86 4.06 1.04
C ASN A 206 -6.44 2.70 0.49
N LEU A 207 -5.17 2.58 0.10
CA LEU A 207 -4.58 1.31 -0.30
C LEU A 207 -3.86 0.65 0.89
N HIS A 208 -3.93 -0.67 0.96
CA HIS A 208 -3.26 -1.50 1.97
C HIS A 208 -2.37 -2.53 1.28
N ARG A 209 -1.14 -2.69 1.76
CA ARG A 209 -0.21 -3.72 1.26
C ARG A 209 -0.73 -5.12 1.56
N ALA A 210 -0.40 -6.07 0.69
CA ALA A 210 -0.66 -7.49 0.88
C ALA A 210 0.43 -8.24 1.70
N VAL A 211 1.48 -7.52 2.10
CA VAL A 211 2.62 -8.01 2.88
C VAL A 211 2.84 -7.11 4.09
N ALA A 212 3.47 -7.66 5.14
CA ALA A 212 4.13 -6.88 6.17
C ALA A 212 5.58 -6.56 5.80
N LYS A 213 6.21 -5.67 6.54
CA LYS A 213 7.64 -5.35 6.45
C LYS A 213 8.35 -5.74 7.73
N LEU A 214 9.58 -6.23 7.60
CA LEU A 214 10.50 -6.50 8.70
C LEU A 214 11.77 -5.68 8.51
N GLY A 215 12.28 -5.11 9.59
CA GLY A 215 13.53 -4.37 9.57
C GLY A 215 14.35 -4.52 10.85
N PHE A 216 15.60 -4.10 10.73
CA PHE A 216 16.54 -4.01 11.85
C PHE A 216 17.06 -2.57 11.97
N LEU A 217 17.11 -2.08 13.19
CA LEU A 217 17.78 -0.84 13.56
C LEU A 217 18.92 -1.19 14.52
N ILE A 218 20.11 -0.65 14.27
CA ILE A 218 21.27 -0.77 15.14
C ILE A 218 21.46 0.60 15.76
N ASN A 219 21.08 0.73 17.02
CA ASN A 219 21.10 2.02 17.71
C ASN A 219 21.54 1.82 19.15
N ALA A 220 22.79 2.19 19.46
CA ALA A 220 23.32 2.10 20.81
C ALA A 220 22.36 2.74 21.83
N ALA A 221 22.30 2.17 23.04
CA ALA A 221 21.38 2.64 24.08
C ALA A 221 21.59 4.13 24.46
N ASP A 222 22.79 4.66 24.27
CA ASP A 222 23.20 6.05 24.49
C ASP A 222 23.23 6.89 23.20
N ALA A 223 22.67 6.39 22.10
CA ALA A 223 22.67 7.10 20.84
C ALA A 223 21.86 8.41 20.91
N GLU A 224 22.50 9.51 20.49
CA GLU A 224 21.86 10.82 20.39
C GLU A 224 21.05 10.98 19.09
N ASN A 225 21.30 10.11 18.10
CA ASN A 225 20.61 10.09 16.81
C ASN A 225 20.27 8.66 16.39
N GLU A 226 19.16 8.47 15.66
CA GLU A 226 18.79 7.16 15.14
C GLU A 226 19.85 6.60 14.18
N GLY A 227 20.18 5.32 14.34
CA GLY A 227 21.08 4.61 13.42
C GLY A 227 22.54 4.97 13.65
N GLN A 228 22.89 5.48 14.83
CA GLN A 228 24.28 5.75 15.22
C GLN A 228 25.15 4.47 15.23
N GLY A 229 24.53 3.29 15.18
CA GLY A 229 25.22 2.01 15.17
C GLY A 229 25.76 1.64 16.55
N ILE A 230 26.53 0.55 16.58
CA ILE A 230 27.30 0.13 17.75
C ILE A 230 28.73 -0.14 17.27
N ASP A 231 29.73 0.47 17.92
CA ASP A 231 31.13 0.36 17.49
C ASP A 231 31.58 -1.10 17.38
N GLY A 232 32.11 -1.45 16.20
CA GLY A 232 32.58 -2.79 15.88
C GLY A 232 31.49 -3.85 15.68
N PHE A 233 30.19 -3.50 15.67
CA PHE A 233 29.08 -4.41 15.37
C PHE A 233 28.64 -4.29 13.90
N MET A 234 28.36 -5.43 13.27
CA MET A 234 27.86 -5.49 11.90
C MET A 234 27.01 -6.73 11.67
N ILE A 235 25.79 -6.59 11.15
CA ILE A 235 24.99 -7.73 10.68
C ILE A 235 25.55 -8.18 9.34
N THR A 236 25.84 -9.49 9.23
CA THR A 236 26.41 -10.14 8.04
C THR A 236 25.43 -11.06 7.32
N GLY A 237 24.33 -11.43 7.97
CA GLY A 237 23.28 -12.20 7.33
C GLY A 237 22.02 -12.29 8.18
N ILE A 238 20.88 -12.51 7.51
CA ILE A 238 19.58 -12.69 8.14
C ILE A 238 18.91 -13.89 7.49
N SER A 239 18.42 -14.85 8.27
CA SER A 239 17.67 -16.00 7.76
C SER A 239 16.34 -16.11 8.46
N ILE A 240 15.25 -16.21 7.70
CA ILE A 240 13.88 -16.27 8.22
C ILE A 240 13.34 -17.65 7.90
N LYS A 241 13.24 -18.48 8.93
CA LYS A 241 12.76 -19.87 8.83
C LYS A 241 11.28 -19.94 9.16
N GLY A 242 10.53 -20.72 8.41
CA GLY A 242 9.10 -20.94 8.64
C GLY A 242 8.18 -19.85 8.08
N MET A 243 8.70 -18.96 7.23
CA MET A 243 7.91 -17.92 6.58
C MET A 243 6.90 -18.54 5.60
N MET A 244 5.67 -18.05 5.56
CA MET A 244 4.69 -18.46 4.54
C MET A 244 5.25 -18.25 3.12
N ASP A 245 4.94 -19.17 2.21
CA ASP A 245 5.37 -19.12 0.81
C ASP A 245 4.37 -18.42 -0.13
N LYS A 246 3.15 -18.19 0.36
CA LYS A 246 2.04 -17.57 -0.36
C LYS A 246 1.30 -16.57 0.52
N GLY A 247 0.58 -15.65 -0.11
CA GLY A 247 -0.36 -14.76 0.56
C GLY A 247 -1.46 -14.29 -0.38
N TYR A 248 -2.56 -13.80 0.18
CA TYR A 248 -3.60 -13.18 -0.62
C TYR A 248 -3.26 -11.73 -0.95
N CYS A 249 -3.50 -11.31 -2.19
CA CYS A 249 -3.43 -9.89 -2.59
C CYS A 249 -4.47 -9.05 -1.84
N VAL A 250 -5.62 -9.64 -1.50
CA VAL A 250 -6.72 -9.01 -0.74
C VAL A 250 -7.08 -9.89 0.46
N SER A 251 -7.09 -9.34 1.67
CA SER A 251 -7.49 -10.12 2.86
C SER A 251 -9.00 -10.24 2.94
N GLN A 252 -9.49 -11.36 3.43
CA GLN A 252 -10.89 -11.50 3.87
C GLN A 252 -11.08 -11.18 5.35
N ALA A 253 -10.02 -10.88 6.10
CA ALA A 253 -10.16 -10.41 7.47
C ALA A 253 -10.90 -9.06 7.51
N ALA A 254 -11.71 -8.87 8.54
CA ALA A 254 -12.34 -7.58 8.78
C ALA A 254 -11.28 -6.54 9.20
N MET A 255 -11.43 -5.32 8.72
CA MET A 255 -10.65 -4.19 9.20
C MET A 255 -11.34 -3.50 10.37
N SER A 256 -10.55 -3.03 11.33
CA SER A 256 -10.98 -2.13 12.40
C SER A 256 -10.36 -0.76 12.11
N ASN A 257 -11.13 0.32 12.06
CA ASN A 257 -10.61 1.67 11.78
C ASN A 257 -9.59 1.71 10.63
N ASP A 258 -9.93 1.11 9.49
CA ASP A 258 -9.12 1.09 8.26
C ASP A 258 -7.75 0.38 8.37
N HIS A 259 -7.60 -0.54 9.32
CA HIS A 259 -6.42 -1.42 9.40
C HIS A 259 -6.80 -2.85 9.77
N TYR A 260 -5.93 -3.78 9.41
CA TYR A 260 -6.06 -5.18 9.78
C TYR A 260 -5.53 -5.44 11.18
N THR A 261 -6.18 -6.32 11.93
CA THR A 261 -5.75 -6.72 13.27
C THR A 261 -5.46 -8.22 13.38
N ILE A 262 -5.79 -8.98 12.34
CA ILE A 262 -5.54 -10.42 12.26
C ILE A 262 -5.06 -10.79 10.85
N PRO A 263 -4.19 -11.80 10.72
CA PRO A 263 -3.80 -12.33 9.42
C PRO A 263 -4.92 -13.12 8.75
N TYR A 264 -4.87 -13.25 7.43
CA TYR A 264 -5.70 -14.20 6.67
C TYR A 264 -4.83 -15.01 5.71
N VAL A 265 -4.56 -16.27 6.06
CA VAL A 265 -3.56 -17.10 5.37
C VAL A 265 -4.23 -18.03 4.35
N PRO A 266 -3.70 -18.16 3.10
CA PRO A 266 -4.21 -19.15 2.15
C PRO A 266 -4.10 -20.58 2.68
N ALA A 267 -5.16 -21.38 2.55
CA ALA A 267 -5.16 -22.77 3.02
C ALA A 267 -4.10 -23.65 2.33
N ALA A 268 -3.71 -23.30 1.10
CA ALA A 268 -2.68 -23.99 0.33
C ALA A 268 -1.25 -23.42 0.53
N ALA A 269 -1.05 -22.52 1.50
CA ALA A 269 0.27 -21.98 1.83
C ALA A 269 1.14 -23.03 2.53
N GLY A 270 2.38 -23.15 2.07
CA GLY A 270 3.44 -23.86 2.76
C GLY A 270 4.35 -22.89 3.51
N THR A 271 5.38 -23.44 4.14
CA THR A 271 6.45 -22.65 4.76
C THR A 271 7.75 -22.78 3.99
N GLN A 272 8.60 -21.77 4.10
CA GLN A 272 9.91 -21.73 3.47
C GLN A 272 10.94 -21.00 4.33
N THR A 273 12.18 -21.00 3.86
CA THR A 273 13.28 -20.23 4.46
C THR A 273 13.83 -19.25 3.43
N ILE A 274 13.88 -17.97 3.78
CA ILE A 274 14.54 -16.94 2.98
C ILE A 274 15.79 -16.49 3.71
N THR A 275 16.91 -16.42 2.99
CA THR A 275 18.20 -16.02 3.57
C THR A 275 18.75 -14.84 2.80
N TYR A 276 19.09 -13.80 3.54
CA TYR A 276 19.80 -12.60 3.11
C TYR A 276 21.26 -12.76 3.55
N SER A 277 22.16 -12.87 2.59
CA SER A 277 23.60 -13.15 2.82
C SER A 277 24.45 -11.97 2.38
N ASP A 278 25.75 -12.02 2.70
CA ASP A 278 26.74 -11.03 2.26
C ASP A 278 26.32 -9.59 2.60
N LEU A 279 25.75 -9.42 3.79
CA LEU A 279 25.32 -8.13 4.29
C LEU A 279 26.49 -7.39 4.96
N ASP A 280 26.52 -6.06 4.81
CA ASP A 280 27.45 -5.17 5.49
C ASP A 280 26.67 -4.07 6.22
N VAL A 281 25.84 -4.47 7.19
CA VAL A 281 24.89 -3.56 7.86
C VAL A 281 25.43 -3.12 9.21
N THR A 282 25.75 -1.84 9.35
CA THR A 282 26.29 -1.24 10.58
C THR A 282 25.32 -0.29 11.29
N THR A 283 24.26 0.17 10.61
CA THR A 283 23.31 1.17 11.14
C THR A 283 21.85 0.74 11.05
N SER A 284 21.37 0.37 9.87
CA SER A 284 19.99 -0.09 9.69
C SER A 284 19.80 -0.96 8.45
N TYR A 285 18.84 -1.87 8.55
CA TYR A 285 18.35 -2.70 7.46
C TYR A 285 16.81 -2.68 7.48
N LYS A 286 16.24 -1.55 7.07
CA LYS A 286 14.79 -1.32 6.97
C LYS A 286 14.31 -1.50 5.54
N ASP A 287 13.01 -1.69 5.36
CA ASP A 287 12.31 -1.65 4.06
C ASP A 287 12.78 -2.65 2.99
N ARG A 288 13.39 -3.75 3.41
CA ARG A 288 13.98 -4.75 2.50
C ARG A 288 13.43 -6.15 2.67
N ILE A 289 12.86 -6.47 3.82
CA ILE A 289 12.29 -7.78 4.09
C ILE A 289 10.77 -7.63 4.10
N TYR A 290 10.12 -8.39 3.24
CA TYR A 290 8.66 -8.47 3.17
C TYR A 290 8.21 -9.84 3.65
N LEU A 291 7.11 -9.88 4.41
CA LEU A 291 6.57 -11.11 4.98
C LEU A 291 5.10 -11.29 4.53
N PRO A 292 4.71 -12.46 4.00
CA PRO A 292 3.30 -12.80 3.87
C PRO A 292 2.64 -12.95 5.24
N GLU A 293 1.32 -12.82 5.28
CA GLU A 293 0.56 -12.98 6.52
C GLU A 293 0.73 -14.37 7.13
N GLN A 294 0.76 -14.44 8.47
CA GLN A 294 1.06 -15.68 9.17
C GLN A 294 0.47 -15.72 10.57
N VAL A 295 -0.19 -16.84 10.92
CA VAL A 295 -0.61 -17.16 12.28
C VAL A 295 0.53 -17.91 12.97
N ILE A 296 1.25 -17.24 13.89
CA ILE A 296 2.47 -17.81 14.49
C ILE A 296 2.19 -19.02 15.38
N GLY A 297 1.03 -19.05 16.05
CA GLY A 297 0.63 -20.19 16.87
C GLY A 297 0.46 -21.49 16.09
N GLU A 298 0.19 -21.41 14.79
CA GLU A 298 0.00 -22.57 13.91
C GLU A 298 1.28 -22.88 13.11
N ASN A 299 1.92 -21.83 12.60
CA ASN A 299 3.14 -21.93 11.80
C ASN A 299 4.21 -21.02 12.44
N PRO A 300 5.12 -21.56 13.25
CA PRO A 300 6.15 -20.75 13.90
C PRO A 300 7.13 -20.13 12.90
N LEU A 301 7.59 -18.91 13.21
CA LEU A 301 8.61 -18.19 12.46
C LEU A 301 9.80 -17.87 13.38
N THR A 302 11.01 -18.14 12.90
CA THR A 302 12.26 -17.84 13.62
C THR A 302 13.17 -17.01 12.72
N ILE A 303 13.76 -15.97 13.29
CA ILE A 303 14.74 -15.13 12.60
C ILE A 303 16.12 -15.41 13.17
N ALA A 304 17.05 -15.87 12.35
CA ALA A 304 18.46 -16.01 12.70
C ALA A 304 19.24 -14.82 12.15
N VAL A 305 19.86 -14.04 13.03
CA VAL A 305 20.70 -12.89 12.68
C VAL A 305 22.16 -13.28 12.90
N SER A 306 22.92 -13.34 11.82
CA SER A 306 24.37 -13.51 11.84
C SER A 306 25.05 -12.15 11.86
N TYR A 307 26.02 -11.98 12.74
CA TYR A 307 26.72 -10.71 12.92
C TYR A 307 28.17 -10.91 13.33
N THR A 308 28.96 -9.84 13.21
CA THR A 308 30.28 -9.72 13.80
C THR A 308 30.28 -8.64 14.88
N TYR A 309 31.06 -8.85 15.94
CA TYR A 309 31.35 -7.83 16.94
C TYR A 309 32.84 -7.86 17.28
N LYS A 310 33.55 -6.74 17.02
CA LYS A 310 35.00 -6.59 17.26
C LYS A 310 35.82 -7.75 16.68
N GLY A 311 35.47 -8.17 15.46
CA GLY A 311 36.16 -9.22 14.70
C GLY A 311 35.74 -10.67 15.02
N LYS A 312 34.76 -10.89 15.90
CA LYS A 312 34.23 -12.23 16.22
C LYS A 312 32.83 -12.42 15.65
N ALA A 313 32.56 -13.57 15.05
CA ALA A 313 31.26 -13.90 14.44
C ALA A 313 30.36 -14.70 15.39
N LYS A 314 29.05 -14.42 15.36
CA LYS A 314 28.02 -15.20 16.07
C LYS A 314 26.69 -15.14 15.31
N THR A 315 25.78 -16.06 15.61
CA THR A 315 24.39 -16.04 15.16
C THR A 315 23.47 -16.06 16.37
N LYS A 316 22.46 -15.19 16.37
CA LYS A 316 21.38 -15.17 17.37
C LYS A 316 20.08 -15.56 16.70
N GLU A 317 19.40 -16.55 17.27
CA GLU A 317 18.01 -16.85 16.89
C GLU A 317 17.04 -16.01 17.74
N ILE A 318 16.07 -15.43 17.07
CA ILE A 318 15.00 -14.60 17.61
C ILE A 318 13.70 -15.32 17.27
N LYS A 319 12.90 -15.61 18.30
CA LYS A 319 11.56 -16.13 18.09
C LYS A 319 10.64 -14.97 17.72
N PHE A 320 9.84 -15.15 16.67
CA PHE A 320 8.77 -14.21 16.34
C PHE A 320 7.52 -14.66 17.07
N ASP A 321 7.04 -13.87 18.02
CA ASP A 321 5.94 -14.27 18.92
C ASP A 321 4.58 -13.70 18.53
N GLU A 322 4.54 -12.78 17.57
CA GLU A 322 3.32 -12.09 17.15
C GLU A 322 2.84 -12.53 15.77
N ASN A 323 1.54 -12.48 15.49
CA ASN A 323 1.06 -12.78 14.15
C ASN A 323 1.63 -11.79 13.14
N VAL A 324 1.97 -12.26 11.93
CA VAL A 324 2.39 -11.40 10.83
C VAL A 324 1.14 -10.87 10.14
N ILE A 325 0.84 -9.60 10.33
CA ILE A 325 -0.34 -8.92 9.81
C ILE A 325 0.10 -8.04 8.64
N ARG A 326 -0.62 -8.09 7.52
CA ARG A 326 -0.29 -7.29 6.33
C ARG A 326 -0.29 -5.79 6.65
N ASN A 327 0.43 -5.02 5.84
CA ASN A 327 0.51 -3.56 5.97
C ASN A 327 1.02 -3.07 7.33
N HIS A 328 1.70 -3.94 8.10
CA HIS A 328 2.41 -3.59 9.33
C HIS A 328 3.93 -3.58 9.07
N SER A 329 4.64 -2.88 9.95
CA SER A 329 6.09 -2.80 9.98
C SER A 329 6.59 -3.31 11.32
N TYR A 330 7.41 -4.35 11.29
CA TYR A 330 8.06 -4.95 12.45
C TYR A 330 9.51 -4.48 12.48
N LEU A 331 9.90 -3.76 13.52
CA LEU A 331 11.25 -3.23 13.66
C LEU A 331 11.93 -3.82 14.90
N TYR A 332 13.01 -4.56 14.68
CA TYR A 332 13.88 -5.04 15.74
C TYR A 332 15.00 -4.03 16.00
N ASN A 333 15.08 -3.53 17.22
CA ASN A 333 16.11 -2.60 17.64
C ASN A 333 17.21 -3.33 18.42
N ILE A 334 18.43 -3.22 17.93
CA ILE A 334 19.65 -3.76 18.52
C ILE A 334 20.34 -2.63 19.26
N THR A 335 20.28 -2.68 20.59
CA THR A 335 20.71 -1.55 21.44
C THR A 335 22.01 -1.76 22.20
N ALA A 336 22.42 -3.02 22.38
CA ALA A 336 23.67 -3.36 23.04
C ALA A 336 24.15 -4.77 22.63
N VAL A 337 25.46 -4.98 22.76
CA VAL A 337 26.11 -6.30 22.64
C VAL A 337 26.96 -6.52 23.88
N THR A 338 26.67 -7.55 24.65
CA THR A 338 27.44 -7.82 25.88
C THR A 338 28.79 -8.48 25.56
N PRO A 339 29.92 -8.00 26.14
CA PRO A 339 31.25 -8.53 25.85
C PRO A 339 31.48 -9.97 26.33
N ASP A 340 30.81 -10.38 27.40
CA ASP A 340 31.15 -11.62 28.12
C ASP A 340 30.47 -12.86 27.54
N ASP A 341 29.30 -12.71 26.91
CA ASP A 341 28.54 -13.81 26.28
C ASP A 341 28.15 -13.55 24.81
N PHE A 342 28.49 -12.38 24.24
CA PHE A 342 28.03 -11.96 22.92
C PHE A 342 26.51 -12.02 22.76
N ASP A 343 25.74 -11.69 23.81
CA ASP A 343 24.29 -11.67 23.71
C ASP A 343 23.80 -10.27 23.32
N VAL A 344 22.86 -10.26 22.38
CA VAL A 344 22.22 -9.04 21.88
C VAL A 344 20.90 -8.89 22.63
N THR A 345 20.70 -7.74 23.27
CA THR A 345 19.37 -7.34 23.71
C THR A 345 18.63 -6.80 22.51
N ILE A 346 17.57 -7.51 22.12
CA ILE A 346 16.72 -7.14 21.01
C ILE A 346 15.38 -6.74 21.61
N SER A 347 15.04 -5.46 21.51
CA SER A 347 13.68 -4.99 21.73
C SER A 347 12.96 -5.00 20.39
N TYR A 348 11.73 -5.50 20.36
CA TYR A 348 10.86 -5.39 19.21
C TYR A 348 9.65 -4.57 19.58
N ALA A 349 9.25 -3.67 18.69
CA ALA A 349 7.94 -3.06 18.73
C ALA A 349 7.11 -3.75 17.65
N VAL A 350 6.00 -4.36 18.05
CA VAL A 350 4.87 -4.50 17.14
C VAL A 350 3.96 -3.35 17.45
N GLU A 351 3.64 -2.55 16.45
CA GLU A 351 2.69 -1.46 16.64
C GLU A 351 1.25 -2.01 16.71
N GLU A 352 0.93 -2.78 17.76
CA GLU A 352 -0.43 -2.86 18.27
C GLU A 352 -0.67 -1.67 19.22
N TRP A 353 -1.34 -0.63 18.74
CA TRP A 353 -1.69 0.52 19.58
C TRP A 353 -2.91 0.20 20.46
N LYS A 354 -2.66 -0.28 21.69
CA LYS A 354 -3.64 -0.14 22.79
C LYS A 354 -3.55 1.28 23.35
N SER A 355 -4.57 2.09 23.09
CA SER A 355 -4.78 3.35 23.79
C SER A 355 -5.27 3.08 25.22
N GLU A 356 -4.53 3.53 26.23
CA GLU A 356 -5.06 3.67 27.58
C GLU A 356 -5.23 5.16 27.89
N THR A 357 -6.45 5.56 28.24
CA THR A 357 -6.77 6.94 28.61
C THR A 357 -6.27 7.21 30.02
N ILE A 358 -5.17 7.96 30.15
CA ILE A 358 -4.76 8.52 31.44
C ILE A 358 -5.42 9.89 31.60
N ASN A 359 -6.36 10.00 32.52
CA ASN A 359 -6.91 11.29 32.92
C ASN A 359 -5.85 12.10 33.66
N VAL A 360 -5.38 13.19 33.04
CA VAL A 360 -4.54 14.18 33.72
C VAL A 360 -5.44 15.28 34.30
N PRO A 361 -5.36 15.57 35.61
CA PRO A 361 -6.21 16.58 36.21
C PRO A 361 -5.84 17.98 35.70
N THR A 362 -6.86 18.82 35.47
CA THR A 362 -6.70 20.22 35.11
C THR A 362 -5.94 20.99 36.19
N PHE A 363 -4.81 21.58 35.83
CA PHE A 363 -4.20 22.64 36.62
C PHE A 363 -4.83 23.99 36.23
N LYS A 364 -5.16 24.78 37.26
CA LYS A 364 -6.04 25.97 37.26
C LYS A 364 -5.74 27.02 36.21
#